data_AF-A0A9D2C1P8-F1
#
_entry.id   AF-A0A9D2C1P8-F1
#
_cell.length_a   1.000
_cell.length_b   1.000
_cell.length_c   1.000
_cell.angle_alpha   90.00
_cell.angle_beta   90.00
_cell.angle_gamma   90.00
#
_symmetry.space_group_name_H-M   'P 1'
#
loop_
_entity.id
_entity.type
_entity.pdbx_description
1 polymer ?
#
loop_
_entity_poly.entity_id
_entity_poly.type
_entity_poly.pdbx_seq_one_letter_code
_entity_poly.pdbx_strand_id
1 'polypeptide(L)'
;MAGQDFYTDPAQEAVHPEARLPQRPGKRRMRWTDQHTKILILGIVLAALLVGTIIYAIAKQKKPDYTLGLITSYSMPETGVMQIEDLLGRYADDRNGDGTVRVEVVNYVFSDSETLQGLQKASQQALEQDLAKGTSLLFLHDQEGFQKVAGEFAGLLQDREGNPLGEEAAELEAAAVPWEEVAALAELEPEAAENDAWSAEDYGEKFQALRLSVRSEEGLSTPEAQAYYEDCQALLERLEQNEPLVIEEDPPWMDELLSELEEEQAQA
;
A
#
# COMPACT_ATOMS: atom_id res chain seq x y z
N MET A 1 -32.68 -115.05 -24.72
CA MET A 1 -33.86 -114.90 -25.59
C MET A 1 -34.22 -113.41 -25.61
N ALA A 2 -34.27 -112.84 -26.83
CA ALA A 2 -34.82 -111.52 -27.24
C ALA A 2 -34.33 -110.26 -26.50
N GLY A 3 -34.04 -109.13 -27.16
CA GLY A 3 -34.28 -108.72 -28.53
C GLY A 3 -33.62 -107.35 -28.77
N GLN A 4 -33.44 -107.07 -30.06
CA GLN A 4 -32.74 -105.95 -30.67
C GLN A 4 -33.49 -104.60 -30.61
N ASP A 5 -32.67 -103.55 -30.67
CA ASP A 5 -32.83 -102.25 -31.33
C ASP A 5 -33.95 -101.27 -30.92
N PHE A 6 -33.53 -100.07 -30.51
CA PHE A 6 -33.95 -98.86 -31.22
C PHE A 6 -32.92 -97.74 -31.02
N TYR A 7 -32.27 -97.35 -32.11
CA TYR A 7 -31.51 -96.11 -32.22
C TYR A 7 -32.49 -95.01 -32.66
N THR A 8 -32.58 -93.93 -31.89
CA THR A 8 -33.03 -92.63 -32.40
C THR A 8 -32.22 -91.55 -31.71
N ASP A 9 -31.23 -91.03 -32.41
CA ASP A 9 -30.77 -89.65 -32.24
C ASP A 9 -31.79 -88.76 -32.97
N PRO A 10 -32.33 -87.75 -32.29
CA PRO A 10 -32.09 -86.43 -32.84
C PRO A 10 -31.75 -85.41 -31.75
N ALA A 11 -30.79 -84.55 -32.09
CA ALA A 11 -30.42 -83.31 -31.45
C ALA A 11 -31.55 -82.52 -30.74
N GLN A 12 -31.12 -81.77 -29.71
CA GLN A 12 -31.85 -80.85 -28.83
C GLN A 12 -32.46 -81.59 -27.63
N GLU A 13 -32.11 -81.32 -26.37
CA GLU A 13 -32.38 -80.03 -25.76
C GLU A 13 -31.57 -79.82 -24.47
N ALA A 14 -30.91 -78.66 -24.43
CA ALA A 14 -30.69 -77.82 -23.27
C ALA A 14 -29.96 -78.40 -22.03
N VAL A 15 -28.63 -78.28 -22.07
CA VAL A 15 -27.81 -77.50 -21.11
C VAL A 15 -28.48 -77.24 -19.75
N HIS A 16 -28.22 -78.10 -18.77
CA HIS A 16 -28.49 -77.75 -17.37
C HIS A 16 -27.42 -76.75 -16.90
N PRO A 17 -27.82 -75.52 -16.49
CA PRO A 17 -26.89 -74.48 -16.13
C PRO A 17 -26.26 -74.79 -14.77
N GLU A 18 -24.93 -74.79 -14.71
CA GLU A 18 -24.23 -74.62 -13.44
C GLU A 18 -24.79 -73.38 -12.74
N ALA A 19 -25.16 -73.54 -11.47
CA ALA A 19 -25.61 -72.44 -10.64
C ALA A 19 -24.53 -71.36 -10.58
N ARG A 20 -24.66 -70.34 -11.44
CA ARG A 20 -23.90 -69.09 -11.29
C ARG A 20 -24.31 -68.49 -9.96
N LEU A 21 -23.42 -68.60 -8.97
CA LEU A 21 -23.47 -67.78 -7.77
C LEU A 21 -23.73 -66.34 -8.23
N PRO A 22 -24.68 -65.60 -7.61
CA PRO A 22 -24.83 -64.19 -7.93
C PRO A 22 -23.48 -63.53 -7.70
N GLN A 23 -22.88 -63.03 -8.78
CA GLN A 23 -21.76 -62.12 -8.72
C GLN A 23 -22.21 -61.00 -7.78
N ARG A 24 -21.61 -60.90 -6.59
CA ARG A 24 -21.83 -59.74 -5.71
C ARG A 24 -21.55 -58.51 -6.57
N PRO A 25 -22.40 -57.46 -6.57
CA PRO A 25 -22.03 -56.21 -7.21
C PRO A 25 -20.79 -55.68 -6.49
N GLY A 26 -19.62 -55.93 -7.06
CA GLY A 26 -18.33 -55.51 -6.56
C GLY A 26 -18.27 -54.00 -6.60
N LYS A 27 -18.48 -53.39 -5.42
CA LYS A 27 -18.09 -52.04 -5.00
C LYS A 27 -17.73 -51.06 -6.14
N ARG A 28 -18.71 -50.63 -6.95
CA ARG A 28 -18.61 -49.38 -7.73
C ARG A 28 -19.10 -48.18 -6.91
N ARG A 29 -18.66 -48.08 -5.66
CA ARG A 29 -18.91 -46.93 -4.76
C ARG A 29 -17.65 -46.51 -3.98
N MET A 30 -16.47 -46.77 -4.52
CA MET A 30 -15.20 -46.47 -3.84
C MET A 30 -14.19 -45.72 -4.73
N ARG A 31 -14.69 -44.92 -5.67
CA ARG A 31 -13.84 -44.02 -6.48
C ARG A 31 -14.36 -42.60 -6.51
N TRP A 32 -15.67 -42.41 -6.38
CA TRP A 32 -16.28 -41.09 -6.20
C TRP A 32 -15.76 -40.46 -4.90
N THR A 33 -15.91 -41.13 -3.75
CA THR A 33 -15.47 -40.59 -2.45
C THR A 33 -13.97 -40.29 -2.41
N ASP A 34 -13.10 -41.25 -2.72
CA ASP A 34 -11.65 -41.05 -2.55
C ASP A 34 -11.06 -40.05 -3.55
N GLN A 35 -11.56 -40.03 -4.79
CA GLN A 35 -11.06 -39.09 -5.80
C GLN A 35 -11.62 -37.68 -5.56
N HIS A 36 -12.88 -37.53 -5.16
CA HIS A 36 -13.44 -36.23 -4.81
C HIS A 36 -12.89 -35.67 -3.49
N THR A 37 -12.61 -36.52 -2.49
CA THR A 37 -11.93 -36.09 -1.26
C THR A 37 -10.51 -35.61 -1.54
N LYS A 38 -9.75 -36.27 -2.43
CA LYS A 38 -8.42 -35.79 -2.86
C LYS A 38 -8.49 -34.45 -3.61
N ILE A 39 -9.48 -34.27 -4.48
CA ILE A 39 -9.71 -33.00 -5.19
C ILE A 39 -10.10 -31.90 -4.20
N LEU A 40 -10.94 -32.20 -3.21
CA LEU A 40 -11.31 -31.24 -2.16
C LEU A 40 -10.11 -30.83 -1.30
N ILE A 41 -9.30 -31.80 -0.86
CA ILE A 41 -8.07 -31.53 -0.10
C ILE A 41 -7.09 -30.70 -0.95
N LEU A 42 -6.90 -31.04 -2.23
CA LEU A 42 -6.06 -30.26 -3.14
C LEU A 42 -6.60 -28.83 -3.31
N GLY A 43 -7.92 -28.67 -3.43
CA GLY A 43 -8.57 -27.35 -3.50
C GLY A 43 -8.35 -26.52 -2.22
N ILE A 44 -8.43 -27.14 -1.04
CA ILE A 44 -8.15 -26.49 0.25
C ILE A 44 -6.68 -26.07 0.35
N VAL A 45 -5.75 -26.94 -0.05
CA VAL A 45 -4.31 -26.62 -0.04
C VAL A 45 -4.01 -25.47 -1.01
N LEU A 46 -4.56 -25.49 -2.22
CA LEU A 46 -4.38 -24.41 -3.19
C LEU A 46 -5.00 -23.10 -2.71
N ALA A 47 -6.18 -23.14 -2.07
CA ALA A 47 -6.80 -21.96 -1.47
C ALA A 47 -5.97 -21.41 -0.30
N ALA A 48 -5.43 -22.28 0.56
CA ALA A 48 -4.55 -21.87 1.66
C ALA A 48 -3.23 -21.29 1.16
N LEU A 49 -2.66 -21.84 0.07
CA LEU A 49 -1.48 -21.27 -0.59
C LEU A 49 -1.80 -19.91 -1.20
N LEU A 50 -2.95 -19.76 -1.87
CA LEU A 50 -3.39 -18.48 -2.43
C LEU A 50 -3.54 -17.43 -1.31
N VAL A 51 -4.22 -17.78 -0.22
CA VAL A 51 -4.36 -16.92 0.95
C VAL A 51 -2.99 -16.60 1.56
N GLY A 52 -2.09 -17.58 1.68
CA GLY A 52 -0.71 -17.38 2.12
C GLY A 52 0.07 -16.43 1.22
N THR A 53 -0.09 -16.52 -0.11
CA THR A 53 0.54 -15.59 -1.06
C THR A 53 -0.04 -14.18 -0.98
N ILE A 54 -1.33 -14.03 -0.73
CA ILE A 54 -1.97 -12.73 -0.54
C ILE A 54 -1.50 -12.11 0.79
N ILE A 55 -1.46 -12.88 1.87
CA ILE A 55 -0.91 -12.44 3.17
C ILE A 55 0.56 -12.08 3.03
N TYR A 56 1.35 -12.88 2.32
CA TYR A 56 2.76 -12.59 2.04
C TYR A 56 2.91 -11.32 1.18
N ALA A 57 2.07 -11.14 0.16
CA ALA A 57 2.08 -9.93 -0.68
C ALA A 57 1.67 -8.68 0.09
N ILE A 58 0.67 -8.76 0.98
CA ILE A 58 0.28 -7.67 1.89
C ILE A 58 1.40 -7.39 2.89
N ALA A 59 2.03 -8.43 3.44
CA ALA A 59 3.16 -8.29 4.37
C ALA A 59 4.42 -7.71 3.69
N LYS A 60 4.54 -7.83 2.36
CA LYS A 60 5.66 -7.29 1.57
C LYS A 60 5.39 -5.94 0.90
N GLN A 61 4.17 -5.40 0.99
CA GLN A 61 3.95 -3.99 0.65
C GLN A 61 4.63 -3.18 1.76
N LYS A 62 5.88 -2.76 1.50
CA LYS A 62 6.62 -1.84 2.35
C LYS A 62 5.79 -0.57 2.51
N LYS A 63 5.27 -0.34 3.72
CA LYS A 63 4.55 0.88 4.05
C LYS A 63 5.54 2.05 4.00
N PRO A 64 5.15 3.23 3.50
CA PRO A 64 6.01 4.40 3.64
C PRO A 64 6.29 4.67 5.13
N ASP A 65 7.46 5.24 5.42
CA ASP A 65 7.82 5.72 6.75
C ASP A 65 6.95 6.89 7.15
N TYR A 66 6.70 7.79 6.19
CA TYR A 66 5.90 8.99 6.32
C TYR A 66 4.95 9.17 5.15
N THR A 67 3.74 9.64 5.45
CA THR A 67 2.76 10.06 4.45
C THR A 67 2.44 11.53 4.63
N LEU A 68 2.50 12.28 3.53
CA LEU A 68 2.14 13.69 3.47
C LEU A 68 0.93 13.88 2.55
N GLY A 69 -0.07 14.63 3.02
CA GLY A 69 -1.21 15.00 2.19
C GLY A 69 -0.91 16.27 1.40
N LEU A 70 -1.10 16.24 0.08
CA LEU A 70 -0.99 17.41 -0.79
C LEU A 70 -2.38 17.82 -1.27
N ILE A 71 -2.88 18.98 -0.84
CA ILE A 71 -4.24 19.46 -1.14
C ILE A 71 -4.13 20.65 -2.10
N THR A 72 -4.57 20.48 -3.34
CA THR A 72 -4.36 21.52 -4.38
C THR A 72 -5.60 21.80 -5.22
N SER A 73 -5.72 23.01 -5.77
CA SER A 73 -6.78 23.36 -6.73
C SER A 73 -6.52 22.86 -8.16
N TYR A 74 -5.42 22.15 -8.36
CA TYR A 74 -4.92 21.65 -9.63
C TYR A 74 -4.41 20.20 -9.47
N SER A 75 -4.12 19.52 -10.57
CA SER A 75 -3.47 18.21 -10.50
C SER A 75 -1.95 18.40 -10.56
N MET A 76 -1.26 18.26 -9.42
CA MET A 76 0.21 18.21 -9.39
C MET A 76 0.72 17.10 -10.31
N PRO A 77 1.63 17.39 -11.25
CA PRO A 77 2.30 16.37 -12.04
C PRO A 77 3.19 15.47 -11.17
N GLU A 78 3.45 14.25 -11.65
CA GLU A 78 4.27 13.26 -10.94
C GLU A 78 5.68 13.78 -10.62
N THR A 79 6.32 14.52 -11.52
CA THR A 79 7.64 15.13 -11.27
C THR A 79 7.60 16.08 -10.07
N GLY A 80 6.51 16.83 -9.88
CA GLY A 80 6.36 17.71 -8.71
C GLY A 80 6.19 16.92 -7.42
N VAL A 81 5.39 15.86 -7.46
CA VAL A 81 5.20 14.94 -6.32
C VAL A 81 6.54 14.30 -5.92
N MET A 82 7.29 13.78 -6.90
CA MET A 82 8.59 13.15 -6.66
C MET A 82 9.63 14.10 -6.08
N GLN A 83 9.63 15.37 -6.48
CA GLN A 83 10.53 16.37 -5.91
C GLN A 83 10.25 16.63 -4.43
N ILE A 84 8.97 16.68 -4.05
CA ILE A 84 8.57 16.79 -2.65
C ILE A 84 8.97 15.53 -1.88
N GLU A 85 8.71 14.35 -2.44
CA GLU A 85 9.09 13.06 -1.82
C GLU A 85 10.61 12.93 -1.62
N ASP A 86 11.41 13.26 -2.63
CA ASP A 86 12.88 13.22 -2.56
C ASP A 86 13.41 14.21 -1.52
N LEU A 87 12.87 15.43 -1.52
CA LEU A 87 13.23 16.44 -0.53
C LEU A 87 12.95 15.94 0.88
N LEU A 88 11.73 15.49 1.17
CA LEU A 88 11.36 14.97 2.48
C LEU A 88 12.17 13.73 2.86
N GLY A 89 12.48 12.88 1.89
CA GLY A 89 13.32 11.68 2.07
C GLY A 89 14.71 11.98 2.62
N ARG A 90 15.28 13.16 2.34
CA ARG A 90 16.58 13.59 2.90
C ARG A 90 16.53 13.91 4.40
N TYR A 91 15.34 14.16 4.94
CA TYR A 91 15.11 14.50 6.35
C TYR A 91 14.40 13.38 7.13
N ALA A 92 13.80 12.43 6.43
CA ALA A 92 13.06 11.32 7.01
C ALA A 92 13.98 10.19 7.46
N ASP A 93 13.71 9.64 8.64
CA ASP A 93 14.33 8.42 9.16
C ASP A 93 13.59 7.15 8.71
N ASP A 94 14.31 6.02 8.72
CA ASP A 94 13.75 4.69 8.50
C ASP A 94 12.98 4.24 9.75
N ARG A 95 11.72 4.66 9.81
CA ARG A 95 10.81 4.39 10.93
C ARG A 95 10.38 2.93 10.96
N ASN A 96 10.21 2.31 9.79
CA ASN A 96 9.72 0.94 9.70
C ASN A 96 10.84 -0.12 9.84
N GLY A 97 12.11 0.30 9.81
CA GLY A 97 13.29 -0.51 10.02
C GLY A 97 13.60 -1.46 8.86
N ASP A 98 13.17 -1.12 7.64
CA ASP A 98 13.33 -1.96 6.46
C ASP A 98 14.61 -1.68 5.65
N GLY A 99 15.44 -0.76 6.15
CA GLY A 99 16.70 -0.31 5.58
C GLY A 99 16.54 0.69 4.44
N THR A 100 15.34 1.23 4.21
CA THR A 100 15.08 2.19 3.14
C THR A 100 14.07 3.23 3.58
N VAL A 101 14.45 4.50 3.47
CA VAL A 101 13.53 5.62 3.72
C VAL A 101 12.58 5.78 2.54
N ARG A 102 11.27 5.78 2.80
CA ARG A 102 10.22 6.05 1.83
C ARG A 102 9.21 7.06 2.37
N VAL A 103 9.13 8.22 1.72
CA VAL A 103 8.06 9.19 1.93
C VAL A 103 7.05 9.05 0.78
N GLU A 104 5.76 9.08 1.10
CA GLU A 104 4.67 9.08 0.12
C GLU A 104 3.89 10.38 0.20
N VAL A 105 3.71 11.05 -0.94
CA VAL A 105 2.87 12.24 -1.05
C VAL A 105 1.55 11.88 -1.72
N VAL A 106 0.45 11.95 -0.97
CA VAL A 106 -0.89 11.64 -1.46
C VAL A 106 -1.56 12.92 -1.95
N ASN A 107 -1.84 12.98 -3.26
CA ASN A 107 -2.42 14.16 -3.88
C ASN A 107 -3.96 14.16 -3.83
N TYR A 108 -4.53 15.20 -3.23
CA TYR A 108 -5.96 15.48 -3.12
C TYR A 108 -6.29 16.76 -3.91
N VAL A 109 -7.14 16.62 -4.92
CA VAL A 109 -7.46 17.73 -5.83
C VAL A 109 -8.85 18.28 -5.55
N PHE A 110 -8.93 19.55 -5.21
CA PHE A 110 -10.17 20.30 -4.96
C PHE A 110 -10.21 21.58 -5.79
N SER A 111 -10.77 21.49 -7.00
CA SER A 111 -10.78 22.56 -8.00
C SER A 111 -12.20 23.08 -8.27
N ASP A 112 -12.37 24.17 -9.01
CA ASP A 112 -13.64 24.52 -9.66
C ASP A 112 -13.74 23.98 -11.10
N SER A 113 -12.68 23.36 -11.62
CA SER A 113 -12.68 22.81 -12.98
C SER A 113 -13.62 21.61 -13.14
N GLU A 114 -14.57 21.70 -14.08
CA GLU A 114 -15.45 20.59 -14.46
C GLU A 114 -14.67 19.38 -14.98
N THR A 115 -13.48 19.57 -15.57
CA THR A 115 -12.66 18.48 -16.09
C THR A 115 -12.04 17.61 -14.98
N LEU A 116 -11.94 18.15 -13.77
CA LEU A 116 -11.35 17.48 -12.61
C LEU A 116 -12.41 16.90 -11.66
N GLN A 117 -13.70 17.01 -11.97
CA GLN A 117 -14.78 16.57 -11.09
C GLN A 117 -14.69 15.08 -10.69
N GLY A 118 -14.22 14.23 -11.61
CA GLY A 118 -13.98 12.80 -11.30
C GLY A 118 -12.88 12.62 -10.25
N LEU A 119 -11.77 13.35 -10.39
CA LEU A 119 -10.64 13.31 -9.46
C LEU A 119 -11.01 13.92 -8.10
N GLN A 120 -11.84 14.96 -8.07
CA GLN A 120 -12.33 15.57 -6.83
C GLN A 120 -13.13 14.58 -5.97
N LYS A 121 -14.02 13.79 -6.58
CA LYS A 121 -14.78 12.78 -5.83
C LYS A 121 -13.90 11.70 -5.24
N ALA A 122 -12.87 11.28 -5.98
CA ALA A 122 -11.88 10.34 -5.47
C ALA A 122 -11.06 10.96 -4.33
N SER A 123 -10.66 12.23 -4.50
CA SER A 123 -9.91 13.00 -3.51
C SER A 123 -10.70 13.18 -2.22
N GLN A 124 -11.99 13.49 -2.30
CA GLN A 124 -12.89 13.58 -1.15
C GLN A 124 -12.88 12.29 -0.33
N GLN A 125 -13.14 11.15 -0.98
CA GLN A 125 -13.19 9.86 -0.29
C GLN A 125 -11.82 9.46 0.30
N ALA A 126 -10.74 9.75 -0.42
CA ALA A 126 -9.39 9.44 0.02
C ALA A 126 -8.96 10.32 1.21
N LEU A 127 -9.28 11.63 1.17
CA LEU A 127 -9.01 12.56 2.26
C LEU A 127 -9.82 12.19 3.51
N GLU A 128 -11.12 11.94 3.39
CA GLU A 128 -11.95 11.48 4.51
C GLU A 128 -11.38 10.22 5.17
N GLN A 129 -10.92 9.26 4.36
CA GLN A 129 -10.30 8.05 4.86
C GLN A 129 -8.96 8.34 5.55
N ASP A 130 -8.15 9.22 4.99
CA ASP A 130 -6.88 9.62 5.57
C ASP A 130 -7.10 10.31 6.92
N LEU A 131 -7.95 11.34 6.95
CA LEU A 131 -8.29 12.06 8.18
C LEU A 131 -8.88 11.13 9.25
N ALA A 132 -9.72 10.17 8.88
CA ALA A 132 -10.28 9.21 9.82
C ALA A 132 -9.24 8.23 10.39
N LYS A 133 -8.19 7.90 9.64
CA LYS A 133 -7.12 6.97 10.06
C LYS A 133 -5.92 7.67 10.68
N GLY A 134 -5.70 8.95 10.38
CA GLY A 134 -4.47 9.66 10.69
C GLY A 134 -3.27 9.11 9.92
N THR A 135 -3.41 8.87 8.61
CA THR A 135 -2.30 8.35 7.79
C THR A 135 -1.29 9.47 7.51
N SER A 136 -1.79 10.65 7.15
CA SER A 136 -1.00 11.88 7.04
C SER A 136 -1.16 12.75 8.28
N LEU A 137 -0.03 13.22 8.79
CA LEU A 137 0.04 14.22 9.86
C LEU A 137 0.56 15.58 9.37
N LEU A 138 1.27 15.58 8.24
CA LEU A 138 1.73 16.78 7.56
C LEU A 138 0.88 16.98 6.30
N PHE A 139 0.44 18.22 6.08
CA PHE A 139 -0.37 18.59 4.93
C PHE A 139 0.24 19.80 4.23
N LEU A 140 0.60 19.66 2.96
CA LEU A 140 0.88 20.79 2.09
C LEU A 140 -0.40 21.17 1.36
N HIS A 141 -0.70 22.46 1.28
CA HIS A 141 -1.88 22.91 0.57
C HIS A 141 -1.72 24.26 -0.09
N ASP A 142 -2.40 24.45 -1.23
CA ASP A 142 -2.63 25.77 -1.77
C ASP A 142 -3.91 26.37 -1.17
N GLN A 143 -4.00 27.70 -1.23
CA GLN A 143 -5.11 28.41 -0.59
C GLN A 143 -6.49 28.00 -1.16
N GLU A 144 -6.60 27.90 -2.48
CA GLU A 144 -7.87 27.62 -3.15
C GLU A 144 -8.37 26.20 -2.89
N GLY A 145 -7.48 25.20 -2.94
CA GLY A 145 -7.80 23.81 -2.63
C GLY A 145 -8.20 23.65 -1.17
N PHE A 146 -7.42 24.22 -0.25
CA PHE A 146 -7.69 24.10 1.19
C PHE A 146 -9.02 24.74 1.59
N GLN A 147 -9.36 25.91 1.06
CA GLN A 147 -10.62 26.60 1.37
C GLN A 147 -11.87 25.74 1.15
N LYS A 148 -11.82 24.81 0.20
CA LYS A 148 -12.94 23.91 -0.10
C LYS A 148 -13.12 22.81 0.95
N VAL A 149 -12.04 22.45 1.66
CA VAL A 149 -12.00 21.33 2.62
C VAL A 149 -11.61 21.72 4.04
N ALA A 150 -11.35 23.01 4.30
CA ALA A 150 -10.91 23.48 5.62
C ALA A 150 -11.85 23.04 6.76
N GLY A 151 -13.15 22.92 6.49
CA GLY A 151 -14.13 22.41 7.46
C GLY A 151 -13.92 20.95 7.87
N GLU A 152 -13.23 20.13 7.07
CA GLU A 152 -12.88 18.75 7.41
C GLU A 152 -11.70 18.67 8.39
N PHE A 153 -10.89 19.73 8.44
CA PHE A 153 -9.74 19.88 9.32
C PHE A 153 -10.06 20.57 10.64
N ALA A 154 -11.31 20.97 10.85
CA ALA A 154 -11.77 21.62 12.07
C ALA A 154 -11.45 20.78 13.31
N GLY A 155 -10.68 21.35 14.25
CA GLY A 155 -10.22 20.65 15.46
C GLY A 155 -9.16 19.57 15.22
N LEU A 156 -8.65 19.41 14.00
CA LEU A 156 -7.62 18.41 13.68
C LEU A 156 -6.24 19.01 13.47
N LEU A 157 -6.09 20.32 13.30
CA LEU A 157 -4.79 20.96 13.07
C LEU A 157 -4.27 21.64 14.35
N GLN A 158 -2.97 21.95 14.35
CA GLN A 158 -2.29 22.65 15.43
C GLN A 158 -1.60 23.94 14.94
N ASP A 159 -1.37 24.88 15.85
CA ASP A 159 -0.49 26.03 15.63
C ASP A 159 1.00 25.63 15.68
N ARG A 160 1.89 26.61 15.53
CA ARG A 160 3.36 26.39 15.54
C ARG A 160 3.87 25.96 16.91
N GLU A 161 3.15 26.33 17.96
CA GLU A 161 3.46 25.95 19.34
C GLU A 161 2.89 24.57 19.70
N GLY A 162 2.19 23.90 18.78
CA GLY A 162 1.60 22.59 18.97
C GLY A 162 0.24 22.61 19.69
N ASN A 163 -0.36 23.78 19.89
CA ASN A 163 -1.70 23.88 20.46
C ASN A 163 -2.74 23.53 19.39
N PRO A 164 -3.79 22.75 19.74
CA PRO A 164 -4.86 22.44 18.81
C PRO A 164 -5.61 23.73 18.40
N LEU A 165 -5.88 23.84 17.11
CA LEU A 165 -6.65 24.94 16.53
C LEU A 165 -8.15 24.69 16.66
N GLY A 166 -8.91 25.77 16.62
CA GLY A 166 -10.36 25.72 16.59
C GLY A 166 -10.94 25.15 15.30
N GLU A 167 -12.25 25.36 15.12
CA GLU A 167 -13.00 24.90 13.96
C GLU A 167 -13.06 25.95 12.83
N GLU A 168 -12.52 27.15 13.05
CA GLU A 168 -12.63 28.27 12.11
C GLU A 168 -11.62 28.16 10.96
N ALA A 169 -12.09 27.98 9.73
CA ALA A 169 -11.22 27.86 8.54
C ALA A 169 -10.18 29.00 8.40
N ALA A 170 -10.56 30.23 8.77
CA ALA A 170 -9.65 31.38 8.74
C ALA A 170 -8.51 31.26 9.76
N GLU A 171 -8.75 30.63 10.91
CA GLU A 171 -7.73 30.32 11.91
C GLU A 171 -6.79 29.24 11.39
N LEU A 172 -7.34 28.18 10.80
CA LEU A 172 -6.57 27.09 10.18
C LEU A 172 -5.64 27.60 9.07
N GLU A 173 -6.14 28.47 8.19
CA GLU A 173 -5.34 29.10 7.13
C GLU A 173 -4.25 30.02 7.67
N ALA A 174 -4.52 30.73 8.77
CA ALA A 174 -3.59 31.68 9.38
C ALA A 174 -2.46 30.98 10.14
N ALA A 175 -2.74 29.80 10.70
CA ALA A 175 -1.75 29.00 11.42
C ALA A 175 -0.80 28.24 10.49
N ALA A 176 -1.19 28.00 9.24
CA ALA A 176 -0.35 27.32 8.26
C ALA A 176 0.96 28.08 7.97
N VAL A 177 2.07 27.35 7.89
CA VAL A 177 3.41 27.89 7.63
C VAL A 177 3.61 28.03 6.12
N PRO A 178 3.94 29.22 5.58
CA PRO A 178 4.28 29.36 4.17
C PRO A 178 5.46 28.46 3.77
N TRP A 179 5.44 27.90 2.55
CA TRP A 179 6.53 27.08 2.01
C TRP A 179 7.91 27.69 2.24
N GLU A 180 8.03 28.99 1.96
CA GLU A 180 9.29 29.76 2.06
C GLU A 180 9.82 29.92 3.49
N GLU A 181 8.98 29.73 4.50
CA GLU A 181 9.37 29.82 5.91
C GLU A 181 9.91 28.50 6.46
N VAL A 182 9.69 27.38 5.77
CA VAL A 182 10.29 26.09 6.14
C VAL A 182 11.64 25.98 5.42
N ALA A 183 12.74 26.04 6.17
CA ALA A 183 14.08 26.22 5.60
C ALA A 183 14.45 25.17 4.54
N ALA A 184 14.17 23.88 4.79
CA ALA A 184 14.41 22.82 3.82
C ALA A 184 13.55 22.95 2.54
N LEU A 185 12.29 23.37 2.67
CA LEU A 185 11.39 23.57 1.53
C LEU A 185 11.84 24.76 0.68
N ALA A 186 12.28 25.84 1.32
CA ALA A 186 12.77 27.04 0.66
C ALA A 186 14.03 26.81 -0.20
N GLU A 187 14.83 25.79 0.11
CA GLU A 187 16.03 25.42 -0.66
C GLU A 187 15.75 24.48 -1.84
N LEU A 188 14.50 24.01 -2.02
CA LEU A 188 14.16 23.17 -3.17
C LEU A 188 14.32 23.97 -4.47
N GLU A 189 15.26 23.55 -5.30
CA GLU A 189 15.40 24.04 -6.67
C GLU A 189 14.46 23.23 -7.57
N PRO A 190 13.40 23.84 -8.14
CA PRO A 190 12.44 23.10 -8.94
C PRO A 190 13.03 22.68 -10.28
N GLU A 191 12.79 21.43 -10.65
CA GLU A 191 13.20 20.83 -11.91
C GLU A 191 11.98 20.40 -12.73
N ALA A 192 12.17 20.31 -14.05
CA ALA A 192 11.16 19.78 -14.97
C ALA A 192 11.77 18.70 -15.85
N ALA A 193 11.04 17.59 -16.00
CA ALA A 193 11.44 16.51 -16.89
C ALA A 193 11.29 16.92 -18.38
N GLU A 194 11.95 16.17 -19.27
CA GLU A 194 11.80 16.40 -20.71
C GLU A 194 10.35 16.12 -21.15
N ASN A 195 9.70 17.12 -21.77
CA ASN A 195 8.28 17.08 -22.17
C ASN A 195 7.29 16.97 -20.99
N ASP A 196 7.68 17.43 -19.80
CA ASP A 196 6.77 17.51 -18.67
C ASP A 196 5.61 18.49 -18.93
N ALA A 197 4.53 18.33 -18.16
CA ALA A 197 3.36 19.20 -18.25
C ALA A 197 3.69 20.65 -17.88
N TRP A 198 4.66 20.84 -16.99
CA TRP A 198 5.07 22.12 -16.40
C TRP A 198 6.56 22.36 -16.56
N SER A 199 6.95 23.63 -16.65
CA SER A 199 8.35 24.06 -16.60
C SER A 199 8.85 24.15 -15.15
N ALA A 200 10.16 24.28 -14.97
CA ALA A 200 10.76 24.52 -13.66
C ALA A 200 10.23 25.81 -13.01
N GLU A 201 9.92 26.85 -13.81
CA GLU A 201 9.33 28.09 -13.32
C GLU A 201 7.90 27.86 -12.81
N ASP A 202 7.10 27.09 -13.54
CA ASP A 202 5.74 26.72 -13.11
C ASP A 202 5.77 25.93 -11.78
N TYR A 203 6.69 24.97 -11.63
CA TYR A 203 6.87 24.26 -10.36
C TYR A 203 7.26 25.21 -9.22
N GLY A 204 8.19 26.14 -9.46
CA GLY A 204 8.59 27.14 -8.47
C GLY A 204 7.42 28.00 -7.99
N GLU A 205 6.60 28.51 -8.92
CA GLU A 205 5.39 29.27 -8.57
C GLU A 205 4.42 28.41 -7.74
N LYS A 206 4.20 27.16 -8.16
CA LYS A 206 3.27 26.25 -7.47
C LYS A 206 3.75 25.85 -6.09
N PHE A 207 5.04 25.57 -5.90
CA PHE A 207 5.61 25.24 -4.60
C PHE A 207 5.59 26.44 -3.65
N GLN A 208 5.96 27.63 -4.11
CA GLN A 208 5.91 28.86 -3.29
C GLN A 208 4.49 29.22 -2.82
N ALA A 209 3.48 28.83 -3.58
CA ALA A 209 2.08 29.02 -3.20
C ALA A 209 1.58 28.04 -2.12
N LEU A 210 2.34 26.98 -1.82
CA LEU A 210 1.96 25.99 -0.82
C LEU A 210 2.19 26.50 0.60
N ARG A 211 1.42 25.93 1.52
CA ARG A 211 1.56 26.12 2.97
C ARG A 211 1.53 24.78 3.67
N LEU A 212 2.29 24.66 4.73
CA LEU A 212 2.37 23.49 5.58
C LEU A 212 1.45 23.65 6.80
N SER A 213 0.58 22.68 6.98
CA SER A 213 -0.25 22.50 8.17
C SER A 213 0.05 21.17 8.82
N VAL A 214 0.00 21.15 10.14
CA VAL A 214 0.33 19.98 10.96
C VAL A 214 -0.92 19.56 11.71
N ARG A 215 -1.20 18.26 11.72
CA ARG A 215 -2.29 17.68 12.48
C ARG A 215 -1.94 17.70 13.97
N SER A 216 -2.91 18.00 14.83
CA SER A 216 -2.80 17.87 16.28
C SER A 216 -2.81 16.40 16.71
N GLU A 217 -2.43 16.15 17.97
CA GLU A 217 -2.59 14.83 18.59
C GLU A 217 -4.07 14.45 18.83
N GLU A 218 -5.00 15.36 18.56
CA GLU A 218 -6.41 15.18 18.86
C GLU A 218 -7.02 14.03 18.02
N GLY A 219 -7.58 13.04 18.72
CA GLY A 219 -8.13 11.82 18.12
C GLY A 219 -7.13 10.67 17.96
N LEU A 220 -5.84 10.87 18.22
CA LEU A 220 -4.84 9.79 18.23
C LEU A 220 -4.94 9.01 19.55
N SER A 221 -5.52 7.81 19.49
CA SER A 221 -5.83 7.02 20.69
C SER A 221 -4.95 5.77 20.87
N THR A 222 -4.10 5.46 19.89
CA THR A 222 -3.21 4.30 19.94
C THR A 222 -1.77 4.73 20.20
N PRO A 223 -0.97 3.92 20.93
CA PRO A 223 0.45 4.21 21.13
C PRO A 223 1.23 4.30 19.82
N GLU A 224 0.85 3.51 18.81
CA GLU A 224 1.47 3.55 17.47
C GLU A 224 1.21 4.89 16.77
N ALA A 225 -0.01 5.44 16.90
CA ALA A 225 -0.35 6.74 16.32
C ALA A 225 0.34 7.89 17.06
N GLN A 226 0.51 7.80 18.38
CA GLN A 226 1.26 8.78 19.18
C GLN A 226 2.75 8.76 18.83
N ALA A 227 3.36 7.58 18.71
CA ALA A 227 4.75 7.46 18.27
C ALA A 227 4.93 8.04 16.86
N TYR A 228 4.02 7.73 15.94
CA TYR A 228 4.07 8.31 14.59
C TYR A 228 3.94 9.85 14.60
N TYR A 229 3.13 10.40 15.51
CA TYR A 229 3.06 11.85 15.71
C TYR A 229 4.39 12.43 16.21
N GLU A 230 5.02 11.82 17.20
CA GLU A 230 6.34 12.25 17.68
C GLU A 230 7.40 12.18 16.57
N ASP A 231 7.40 11.11 15.76
CA ASP A 231 8.27 10.93 14.61
C ASP A 231 8.04 12.04 13.56
N CYS A 232 6.78 12.38 13.26
CA CYS A 232 6.43 13.48 12.36
C CYS A 232 6.85 14.86 12.90
N GLN A 233 6.76 15.10 14.21
CA GLN A 233 7.26 16.34 14.82
C GLN A 233 8.78 16.45 14.70
N ALA A 234 9.52 15.34 14.90
CA ALA A 234 10.96 15.32 14.71
C ALA A 234 11.35 15.55 13.24
N LEU A 235 10.60 14.97 12.28
CA LEU A 235 10.76 15.28 10.85
C LEU A 235 10.53 16.77 10.56
N LEU A 236 9.44 17.34 11.10
CA LEU A 236 9.13 18.76 10.93
C LEU A 236 10.24 19.65 11.48
N GLU A 237 10.73 19.37 12.69
CA GLU A 237 11.83 20.13 13.30
C GLU A 237 13.09 20.14 12.42
N ARG A 238 13.45 18.98 11.85
CA ARG A 238 14.58 18.87 10.90
C ARG A 238 14.36 19.67 9.62
N LEU A 239 13.14 19.68 9.09
CA LEU A 239 12.79 20.48 7.90
C LEU A 239 12.85 21.98 8.19
N GLU A 240 12.39 22.42 9.37
CA GLU A 240 12.44 23.82 9.78
C GLU A 240 13.86 24.31 10.05
N GLN A 241 14.73 23.44 10.58
CA GLN A 241 16.13 23.76 10.89
C GLN A 241 17.08 23.54 9.70
N ASN A 242 16.60 22.92 8.62
CA ASN A 242 17.42 22.48 7.48
C ASN A 242 18.55 21.53 7.89
N GLU A 243 18.23 20.57 8.77
CA GLU A 243 19.18 19.57 9.27
C GLU A 243 18.83 18.17 8.69
N PRO A 244 19.35 17.83 7.50
CA PRO A 244 19.10 16.52 6.89
C PRO A 244 19.71 15.41 7.72
N LEU A 245 19.11 14.23 7.67
CA LEU A 245 19.67 13.06 8.34
C LEU A 245 20.92 12.60 7.61
N VAL A 246 22.05 12.66 8.32
CA VAL A 246 23.26 11.98 7.88
C VAL A 246 23.03 10.49 8.09
N ILE A 247 22.63 9.80 7.02
CA ILE A 247 22.71 8.34 6.99
C ILE A 247 24.20 8.02 7.05
N GLU A 248 24.67 7.44 8.15
CA GLU A 248 26.04 6.90 8.22
C GLU A 248 26.15 5.88 7.09
N GLU A 249 26.87 6.23 6.02
CA GLU A 249 27.20 5.26 4.97
C GLU A 249 27.86 4.05 5.64
N ASP A 250 27.49 2.85 5.18
CA ASP A 250 28.11 1.63 5.66
C ASP A 250 29.63 1.83 5.62
N PRO A 251 30.35 1.58 6.73
CA PRO A 251 31.77 1.85 6.75
C PRO A 251 32.46 1.07 5.63
N PRO A 252 33.56 1.58 5.03
CA PRO A 252 34.22 0.91 3.89
C PRO A 252 34.61 -0.55 4.15
N TRP A 253 34.75 -0.94 5.42
CA TRP A 253 35.05 -2.31 5.82
C TRP A 253 33.87 -3.28 5.67
N MET A 254 32.63 -2.79 5.60
CA MET A 254 31.42 -3.62 5.44
C MET A 254 31.34 -4.17 4.02
N ASP A 255 31.62 -3.34 3.01
CA ASP A 255 31.74 -3.75 1.60
C ASP A 255 32.89 -4.76 1.42
N GLU A 256 34.00 -4.54 2.10
CA GLU A 256 35.14 -5.47 2.09
C GLU A 256 34.75 -6.82 2.71
N LEU A 257 34.06 -6.84 3.85
CA LEU A 257 33.53 -8.06 4.48
C LEU A 257 32.51 -8.80 3.62
N LEU A 258 31.61 -8.07 2.96
CA LEU A 258 30.62 -8.67 2.06
C LEU A 258 31.30 -9.29 0.84
N SER A 259 32.32 -8.62 0.29
CA SER A 259 33.12 -9.17 -0.82
C SER A 259 33.91 -10.42 -0.41
N GLU A 260 34.51 -10.44 0.79
CA GLU A 260 35.22 -11.60 1.32
C GLU A 260 34.27 -12.79 1.56
N LEU A 261 33.07 -12.53 2.10
CA LEU A 261 32.04 -13.55 2.30
C LEU A 261 31.52 -14.14 0.98
N GLU A 262 31.35 -13.31 -0.05
CA GLU A 262 30.96 -13.77 -1.39
C GLU A 262 32.06 -14.63 -2.04
N GLU A 263 33.33 -14.24 -1.88
CA GLU A 263 34.48 -15.03 -2.37
C GLU A 263 34.62 -16.37 -1.65
N GLU A 264 34.44 -16.42 -0.32
CA GLU A 264 34.47 -17.67 0.44
C GLU A 264 33.33 -18.62 0.05
N GLN A 265 32.13 -18.09 -0.20
CA GLN A 265 30.99 -18.90 -0.66
C GLN A 265 31.14 -19.39 -2.11
N ALA A 266 31.84 -18.65 -2.96
CA ALA A 266 32.15 -19.07 -4.33
C ALA A 266 33.25 -20.15 -4.40
N GLN A 267 34.07 -20.29 -3.35
CA GLN A 267 35.15 -21.28 -3.25
C GLN A 267 34.74 -22.58 -2.53
N ALA A 268 33.56 -22.63 -1.92
CA ALA A 268 32.98 -23.80 -1.24
C ALA A 268 32.10 -24.67 -2.17
#